data_AF-A0AAN4JEG0-F1
#
_entry.id   AF-A0AAN4JEG0-F1
#
_cell.length_a   1.000
_cell.length_b   1.000
_cell.length_c   1.000
_cell.angle_alpha   90.00
_cell.angle_beta   90.00
_cell.angle_gamma   90.00
#
_symmetry.space_group_name_H-M   'P 1'
#
loop_
_entity.id
_entity.type
_entity.pdbx_description
1 polymer ?
#
loop_
_entity_poly.entity_id
_entity_poly.type
_entity_poly.pdbx_seq_one_letter_code
_entity_poly.pdbx_strand_id
1 'polypeptide(L)'
;MKSGTNRGNFEAEIGEITVEAGKKLKSDEALSIIEITASPKVVGLSTTSDGAIHETFNLQFGLRLVFTYPDSIDLTPELLDENRWFFEYNVKIFFKTQCEQILKPTTIKNIELPFG
;
A
#
# COMPACT_ATOMS: atom_id res chain seq x y z
N MET A 1 -20.51 -35.00 -5.57
CA MET A 1 -20.08 -33.83 -4.76
C MET A 1 -18.62 -33.56 -5.01
N LYS A 2 -18.29 -32.58 -5.87
CA LYS A 2 -16.93 -32.04 -5.98
C LYS A 2 -16.91 -30.73 -5.19
N SER A 3 -16.31 -30.77 -4.01
CA SER A 3 -16.01 -29.59 -3.20
C SER A 3 -14.87 -28.83 -3.88
N GLY A 4 -15.20 -27.96 -4.85
CA GLY A 4 -14.27 -27.00 -5.40
C GLY A 4 -14.20 -25.80 -4.48
N THR A 5 -13.10 -25.67 -3.72
CA THR A 5 -12.69 -24.41 -3.12
C THR A 5 -12.49 -23.38 -4.23
N ASN A 6 -13.51 -22.57 -4.52
CA ASN A 6 -13.35 -21.34 -5.28
C ASN A 6 -12.45 -20.41 -4.46
N ARG A 7 -11.13 -20.50 -4.69
CA ARG A 7 -10.21 -19.46 -4.25
C ARG A 7 -10.56 -18.22 -5.09
N GLY A 8 -11.13 -17.19 -4.48
CA GLY A 8 -11.34 -15.91 -5.17
C GLY A 8 -10.00 -15.39 -5.68
N ASN A 9 -10.01 -14.79 -6.88
CA ASN A 9 -8.83 -14.14 -7.43
C ASN A 9 -8.81 -12.69 -6.94
N PHE A 10 -7.63 -12.16 -6.66
CA PHE A 10 -7.45 -10.77 -6.27
C PHE A 10 -6.31 -10.17 -7.07
N GLU A 11 -6.46 -8.92 -7.44
CA GLU A 11 -5.40 -8.10 -8.01
C GLU A 11 -5.13 -6.95 -7.05
N ALA A 12 -3.85 -6.73 -6.73
CA ALA A 12 -3.44 -5.68 -5.83
C ALA A 12 -2.39 -4.81 -6.52
N GLU A 13 -2.60 -3.51 -6.49
CA GLU A 13 -1.75 -2.51 -7.12
C GLU A 13 -1.38 -1.47 -6.07
N ILE A 14 -0.09 -1.14 -5.94
CA ILE A 14 0.35 -0.08 -5.01
C ILE A 14 0.17 1.32 -5.63
N GLY A 15 0.14 1.38 -6.96
CA GLY A 15 0.12 2.62 -7.73
C GLY A 15 1.47 3.33 -7.70
N GLU A 16 1.49 4.58 -8.16
CA GLU A 16 2.65 5.45 -8.07
C GLU A 16 2.93 5.82 -6.60
N ILE A 17 4.22 5.75 -6.23
CA ILE A 17 4.71 6.18 -4.93
C ILE A 17 5.53 7.45 -5.14
N THR A 18 5.03 8.56 -4.60
CA THR A 18 5.73 9.83 -4.57
C THR A 18 6.46 9.97 -3.25
N VAL A 19 7.73 10.39 -3.31
CA VAL A 19 8.57 10.64 -2.14
C VAL A 19 9.07 12.08 -2.23
N GLU A 20 8.74 12.90 -1.24
CA GLU A 20 9.15 14.30 -1.16
C GLU A 20 9.93 14.53 0.13
N ALA A 21 11.09 15.20 0.07
CA ALA A 21 11.88 15.57 1.24
C ALA A 21 12.19 17.07 1.27
N GLY A 22 12.79 17.55 2.36
CA GLY A 22 13.26 18.92 2.49
C GLY A 22 12.22 19.92 3.02
N LYS A 23 11.03 19.46 3.39
CA LYS A 23 10.05 20.30 4.12
C LYS A 23 10.40 20.30 5.60
N LYS A 24 10.21 21.44 6.28
CA LYS A 24 10.36 21.57 7.73
C LYS A 24 9.14 21.02 8.47
N LEU A 25 9.36 20.39 9.62
CA LEU A 25 8.26 20.03 10.51
C LEU A 25 7.73 21.28 11.23
N LYS A 26 6.44 21.59 11.07
CA LYS A 26 5.83 22.82 11.63
C LYS A 26 5.93 22.93 13.15
N SER A 27 5.96 21.81 13.86
CA SER A 27 6.02 21.78 15.33
C SER A 27 7.45 21.82 15.88
N ASP A 28 8.47 21.59 15.04
CA ASP A 28 9.88 21.58 15.44
C ASP A 28 10.78 21.86 14.23
N GLU A 29 11.34 23.06 14.16
CA GLU A 29 12.20 23.49 13.04
C GLU A 29 13.57 22.78 13.02
N ALA A 30 13.95 22.09 14.10
CA ALA A 30 15.14 21.23 14.12
C ALA A 30 14.92 19.91 13.36
N LEU A 31 13.68 19.61 12.97
CA LEU A 31 13.31 18.44 12.20
C LEU A 31 12.84 18.81 10.79
N SER A 32 13.30 18.01 9.85
CA SER A 32 12.80 17.98 8.47
C SER A 32 11.97 16.72 8.24
N ILE A 33 11.12 16.72 7.21
CA ILE A 33 10.21 15.62 6.91
C ILE A 33 10.45 15.02 5.53
N ILE A 34 10.29 13.70 5.48
CA ILE A 34 10.06 12.94 4.25
C ILE A 34 8.58 12.57 4.24
N GLU A 35 7.89 13.00 3.19
CA GLU A 35 6.48 12.70 2.94
C GLU A 35 6.37 11.70 1.81
N ILE A 36 5.69 10.59 2.05
CA ILE A 36 5.42 9.57 1.05
C ILE A 36 3.91 9.50 0.85
N THR A 37 3.49 9.58 -0.40
CA THR A 37 2.09 9.43 -0.79
C THR A 37 1.94 8.27 -1.77
N ALA A 38 0.86 7.51 -1.60
CA ALA A 38 0.50 6.40 -2.49
C ALA A 38 -1.02 6.22 -2.51
N SER A 39 -1.54 5.60 -3.57
CA SER A 39 -2.96 5.32 -3.73
C SER A 39 -3.21 3.85 -4.06
N PRO A 40 -2.87 2.91 -3.13
CA PRO A 40 -2.97 1.50 -3.42
C PRO A 40 -4.42 1.02 -3.50
N LYS A 41 -4.63 -0.05 -4.28
CA LYS A 41 -5.92 -0.63 -4.63
C LYS A 41 -5.89 -2.15 -4.55
N VAL A 42 -6.93 -2.77 -4.02
CA VAL A 42 -7.22 -4.21 -4.16
C VAL A 42 -8.56 -4.38 -4.87
N VAL A 43 -8.57 -5.24 -5.89
CA VAL A 43 -9.78 -5.65 -6.60
C VAL A 43 -10.00 -7.13 -6.37
N GLY A 44 -11.19 -7.51 -5.91
CA GLY A 44 -11.63 -8.90 -5.88
C GLY A 44 -12.29 -9.27 -7.20
N LEU A 45 -11.93 -10.41 -7.76
CA LEU A 45 -12.41 -10.90 -9.05
C LEU A 45 -13.14 -12.24 -8.89
N SER A 46 -14.25 -12.39 -9.61
CA SER A 46 -14.94 -13.66 -9.81
C SER A 46 -14.95 -14.05 -11.28
N THR A 47 -14.76 -15.34 -11.55
CA THR A 47 -14.94 -15.89 -12.89
C THR A 47 -16.33 -16.52 -13.00
N THR A 48 -17.12 -16.05 -13.95
CA THR A 48 -18.44 -16.61 -14.26
C THR A 48 -18.29 -17.93 -15.04
N SER A 49 -19.39 -18.69 -15.14
CA SER A 49 -19.40 -20.02 -15.78
C SER A 49 -19.02 -20.01 -17.27
N ASP A 50 -19.10 -18.85 -17.94
CA ASP A 50 -18.68 -18.62 -19.32
C ASP A 50 -17.21 -18.18 -19.45
N GLY A 51 -16.49 -18.08 -18.32
CA GLY A 51 -15.10 -17.65 -18.28
C GLY A 51 -14.89 -16.14 -18.19
N ALA A 52 -15.96 -15.31 -18.17
CA ALA A 52 -15.81 -13.87 -18.01
C ALA A 52 -15.34 -13.51 -16.58
N ILE A 53 -14.50 -12.48 -16.48
CA ILE A 53 -13.98 -11.98 -15.21
C ILE A 53 -14.77 -10.73 -14.83
N HIS A 54 -15.31 -10.72 -13.61
CA HIS A 54 -16.07 -9.62 -13.06
C HIS A 54 -15.46 -9.13 -11.75
N GLU A 55 -15.37 -7.81 -11.59
CA GLU A 55 -15.05 -7.18 -10.30
C GLU A 55 -16.20 -7.42 -9.31
N THR A 56 -15.85 -7.99 -8.16
CA THR A 56 -16.79 -8.26 -7.05
C THR A 56 -16.71 -7.23 -5.95
N PHE A 57 -15.52 -6.66 -5.73
CA PHE A 57 -15.32 -5.49 -4.89
C PHE A 57 -14.04 -4.76 -5.27
N ASN A 58 -13.95 -3.51 -4.85
CA ASN A 58 -12.80 -2.64 -5.01
C ASN A 58 -12.55 -1.91 -3.69
N LEU A 59 -11.31 -1.97 -3.22
CA LEU A 59 -10.84 -1.33 -2.01
C LEU A 59 -9.66 -0.44 -2.36
N GLN A 60 -9.81 0.88 -2.20
CA GLN A 60 -8.79 1.87 -2.52
C GLN A 60 -8.52 2.75 -1.31
N PHE A 61 -7.25 3.06 -1.06
CA PHE A 61 -6.82 3.94 0.03
C PHE A 61 -5.94 5.07 -0.48
N GLY A 62 -6.05 6.24 0.16
CA GLY A 62 -4.97 7.20 0.15
C GLY A 62 -4.05 6.93 1.34
N LEU A 63 -2.76 6.69 1.08
CA LEU A 63 -1.75 6.57 2.11
C LEU A 63 -0.87 7.82 2.12
N ARG A 64 -0.61 8.32 3.33
CA ARG A 64 0.35 9.37 3.60
C ARG A 64 1.22 8.96 4.79
N LEU A 65 2.49 8.68 4.54
CA LEU A 65 3.47 8.37 5.57
C LEU A 65 4.40 9.58 5.74
N VAL A 66 4.66 9.97 6.98
CA VAL A 66 5.53 11.11 7.30
C VAL A 66 6.62 10.61 8.23
N PHE A 67 7.87 10.74 7.78
CA PHE A 67 9.06 10.45 8.55
C PHE A 67 9.76 11.76 8.91
N THR A 68 10.27 11.85 10.13
CA THR A 68 11.06 13.00 10.58
C THR A 68 12.53 12.64 10.63
N TYR A 69 13.40 13.57 10.28
CA TYR A 69 14.84 13.42 10.39
C TYR A 69 15.48 14.74 10.89
N PRO A 70 16.66 14.69 11.54
CA PRO A 70 17.36 15.90 11.95
C PRO A 70 17.67 16.78 10.75
N ASP A 71 17.39 18.07 10.87
CA ASP A 71 17.66 19.03 9.78
C ASP A 71 19.13 19.19 9.43
N SER A 72 20.03 18.81 10.35
CA SER A 72 21.47 18.80 10.10
C SER A 72 21.89 17.79 9.03
N ILE A 73 20.99 16.87 8.62
CA ILE A 73 21.25 15.91 7.55
C ILE A 73 20.86 16.53 6.22
N ASP A 74 21.86 16.73 5.36
CA ASP A 74 21.62 17.05 3.96
C ASP A 74 21.18 15.79 3.22
N LEU A 75 19.96 15.83 2.68
CA LEU A 75 19.28 14.67 2.14
C LEU A 75 19.13 14.87 0.64
N THR A 76 20.10 14.34 -0.11
CA THR A 76 20.16 14.54 -1.56
C THR A 76 19.14 13.64 -2.29
N PRO A 77 18.72 14.01 -3.52
CA PRO A 77 17.86 13.15 -4.33
C PRO A 77 18.42 11.75 -4.56
N GLU A 78 19.73 11.62 -4.70
CA GLU A 78 20.41 10.33 -4.90
C GLU A 78 20.27 9.43 -3.66
N LEU A 79 20.45 9.98 -2.46
CA LEU A 79 20.28 9.23 -1.22
C LEU A 79 18.82 8.79 -1.02
N LEU A 80 17.85 9.61 -1.42
CA LEU A 80 16.43 9.23 -1.40
C LEU A 80 16.16 8.07 -2.34
N ASP A 81 16.73 8.09 -3.55
CA ASP A 81 16.52 7.06 -4.54
C ASP A 81 17.20 5.74 -4.15
N GLU A 82 18.43 5.79 -3.62
CA GLU A 82 19.13 4.63 -3.06
C GLU A 82 18.34 3.95 -1.94
N ASN A 83 17.57 4.72 -1.18
CA ASN A 83 16.74 4.23 -0.07
C ASN A 83 15.26 4.10 -0.45
N ARG A 84 14.91 4.23 -1.73
CA ARG A 84 13.51 4.12 -2.20
C ARG A 84 12.86 2.82 -1.76
N TRP A 85 13.61 1.71 -1.79
CA TRP A 85 13.14 0.39 -1.36
C TRP A 85 12.57 0.40 0.06
N PHE A 86 13.14 1.18 0.98
CA PHE A 86 12.68 1.28 2.37
C PHE A 86 11.29 1.90 2.44
N PHE A 87 11.06 2.98 1.68
CA PHE A 87 9.77 3.66 1.63
C PHE A 87 8.71 2.78 0.97
N GLU A 88 9.04 2.12 -0.14
CA GLU A 88 8.13 1.21 -0.83
C GLU A 88 7.74 0.01 0.04
N TYR A 89 8.70 -0.53 0.81
CA TYR A 89 8.44 -1.61 1.75
C TYR A 89 7.46 -1.19 2.85
N ASN A 90 7.65 0.00 3.43
CA ASN A 90 6.72 0.54 4.43
C ASN A 90 5.32 0.71 3.85
N VAL A 91 5.18 1.30 2.65
CA VAL A 91 3.87 1.42 1.97
C VAL A 91 3.19 0.07 1.81
N LYS A 92 3.93 -0.96 1.35
CA LYS A 92 3.39 -2.33 1.19
C LYS A 92 2.91 -2.93 2.51
N ILE A 93 3.70 -2.80 3.59
CA ILE A 93 3.31 -3.30 4.92
C ILE A 93 2.05 -2.61 5.42
N PHE A 94 2.02 -1.27 5.36
CA PHE A 94 0.86 -0.52 5.82
C PHE A 94 -0.38 -0.89 5.02
N PHE A 95 -0.28 -0.92 3.69
CA PHE A 95 -1.38 -1.30 2.82
C PHE A 95 -1.90 -2.71 3.13
N LYS A 96 -1.00 -3.70 3.23
CA LYS A 96 -1.36 -5.08 3.56
C LYS A 96 -2.11 -5.15 4.89
N THR A 97 -1.54 -4.52 5.93
CA THR A 97 -2.12 -4.50 7.28
C THR A 97 -3.50 -3.87 7.29
N GLN A 98 -3.69 -2.74 6.60
CA GLN A 98 -4.99 -2.06 6.52
C GLN A 98 -6.02 -2.91 5.78
N CYS A 99 -5.64 -3.52 4.65
CA CYS A 99 -6.53 -4.41 3.91
C CYS A 99 -6.97 -5.60 4.76
N GLU A 100 -6.03 -6.27 5.44
CA GLU A 100 -6.35 -7.39 6.33
C GLU A 100 -7.31 -6.96 7.45
N GLN A 101 -7.08 -5.79 8.07
CA GLN A 101 -7.95 -5.27 9.12
C GLN A 101 -9.36 -4.95 8.63
N ILE A 102 -9.50 -4.35 7.45
CA ILE A 102 -10.79 -3.95 6.86
C ILE A 102 -11.56 -5.15 6.35
N LEU A 103 -10.86 -6.15 5.79
CA LEU A 103 -11.50 -7.32 5.20
C LEU A 103 -11.82 -8.40 6.25
N LYS A 104 -11.07 -8.47 7.37
CA LYS A 104 -11.32 -9.38 8.49
C LYS A 104 -12.77 -9.41 9.02
N PRO A 105 -13.48 -8.29 9.22
CA PRO A 105 -14.87 -8.29 9.66
C PRO A 105 -15.89 -8.60 8.55
N THR A 106 -15.45 -8.70 7.29
CA THR A 106 -16.34 -9.02 6.16
C THR A 106 -16.59 -10.52 6.05
N THR A 107 -17.60 -10.93 5.28
CA THR A 107 -17.80 -12.35 4.92
C THR A 107 -16.76 -12.86 3.92
N ILE A 108 -15.85 -12.01 3.44
CA ILE A 108 -14.79 -12.35 2.49
C ILE A 108 -13.67 -13.05 3.28
N LYS A 109 -13.65 -14.39 3.20
CA LYS A 109 -12.64 -15.23 3.87
C LYS A 109 -11.51 -15.61 2.90
N ASN A 110 -10.30 -15.82 3.42
CA ASN A 110 -9.09 -16.28 2.70
C ASN A 110 -8.44 -15.27 1.75
N ILE A 111 -8.30 -14.01 2.17
CA ILE A 111 -7.52 -13.02 1.42
C ILE A 111 -6.06 -13.12 1.86
N GLU A 112 -5.22 -13.74 1.04
CA GLU A 112 -3.76 -13.64 1.15
C GLU A 112 -3.29 -12.62 0.12
N LEU A 113 -2.92 -11.42 0.58
CA LEU A 113 -2.37 -10.40 -0.30
C LEU A 113 -0.93 -10.77 -0.68
N PRO A 114 -0.51 -10.55 -1.93
CA PRO A 114 0.78 -11.03 -2.47
C PRO A 114 2.00 -10.26 -1.95
N PHE A 115 1.88 -9.57 -0.82
CA PHE A 115 2.93 -8.76 -0.21
C PHE A 115 3.62 -9.60 0.87
N GLY A 116 4.57 -10.42 0.42
CA GLY A 116 5.56 -11.12 1.25
C GLY A 116 6.86 -10.33 1.32
#